data_AF-A0A9W7Y583-F1
#
_entry.id   AF-A0A9W7Y583-F1
#
_cell.length_a   1.000
_cell.length_b   1.000
_cell.length_c   1.000
_cell.angle_alpha   90.00
_cell.angle_beta   90.00
_cell.angle_gamma   90.00
#
_symmetry.space_group_name_H-M   'P 1'
#
loop_
_entity.id
_entity.type
_entity.pdbx_description
1 polymer ?
#
loop_
_entity_poly.entity_id
_entity_poly.type
_entity_poly.pdbx_seq_one_letter_code
_entity_poly.pdbx_strand_id
1 'polypeptide(L)'
;MRLDAKALRYMSNDDFRVLTAIEVGSRNHNIVPAPVIAQLSHLRGGGANKHISDLVKRKLIATEQNAKYKGYKLVYAGYDYLALRTLSKRGTVTSVGNQIGVGKESDIFVVAGEDESEVVLKLHRLGRQSFRNVKQKRDYFRQDQSPSWMYMSRLSAQKEYAFMKVLHEHGFPVPTPVDQNRHCVVMEFVEAFPLRQISDVGDPGTLYSTLMDLIVRLAKYGLIHGDFNEFNILLKDDGTPVLIDFPQMVSTSHLNAEYYFNRDVDCIRTFFKRRFNYESMLYPKFGLDSNKEFDLDVQVAASGFTKKDQSQLEKYMEELGESGRDECSSDHGVDSNDDNDDDDDDDLDSGDQDSSGNEDFDDDDEDYIIETDKLGNTIRRKRVDTDVQKEDNI
;
A
#
# COMPACT_ATOMS: atom_id res chain seq x y z
N MET A 1 -11.50 -7.87 -9.12
CA MET A 1 -12.51 -8.37 -8.17
C MET A 1 -12.96 -7.21 -7.28
N ARG A 2 -14.27 -6.93 -7.20
CA ARG A 2 -14.83 -5.86 -6.37
C ARG A 2 -14.97 -6.32 -4.92
N LEU A 3 -14.76 -5.42 -3.96
CA LEU A 3 -14.94 -5.70 -2.53
C LEU A 3 -16.43 -5.85 -2.21
N ASP A 4 -16.87 -7.02 -1.75
CA ASP A 4 -18.20 -7.19 -1.16
C ASP A 4 -18.11 -7.09 0.36
N ALA A 5 -18.48 -5.95 0.94
CA ALA A 5 -18.46 -5.77 2.40
C ALA A 5 -19.63 -6.47 3.12
N LYS A 6 -20.69 -6.90 2.41
CA LYS A 6 -21.88 -7.49 3.05
C LYS A 6 -21.59 -8.87 3.62
N ALA A 7 -20.78 -9.66 2.93
CA ALA A 7 -20.41 -11.01 3.36
C ALA A 7 -19.62 -11.03 4.68
N LEU A 8 -18.94 -9.92 5.04
CA LEU A 8 -18.22 -9.76 6.31
C LEU A 8 -19.14 -9.93 7.54
N ARG A 9 -20.42 -9.53 7.43
CA ARG A 9 -21.40 -9.62 8.53
C ARG A 9 -21.78 -11.06 8.90
N TYR A 10 -21.65 -11.98 7.95
CA TYR A 10 -22.05 -13.38 8.12
C TYR A 10 -20.88 -14.30 8.47
N MET A 11 -19.71 -13.73 8.77
CA MET A 11 -18.52 -14.49 9.15
C MET A 11 -18.38 -14.58 10.66
N SER A 12 -18.04 -15.78 11.12
CA SER A 12 -17.80 -16.06 12.52
C SER A 12 -16.40 -15.63 12.96
N ASN A 13 -16.19 -15.49 14.27
CA ASN A 13 -14.85 -15.24 14.82
C ASN A 13 -13.85 -16.35 14.48
N ASP A 14 -14.32 -17.59 14.36
CA ASP A 14 -13.47 -18.72 14.03
C ASP A 14 -13.05 -18.70 12.55
N ASP A 15 -13.90 -18.21 11.64
CA ASP A 15 -13.51 -17.96 10.24
C ASP A 15 -12.33 -16.97 10.16
N PHE A 16 -12.38 -15.89 10.95
CA PHE A 16 -11.29 -14.91 11.01
C PHE A 16 -10.03 -15.48 11.67
N ARG A 17 -10.16 -16.38 12.64
CA ARG A 17 -8.99 -17.11 13.21
C ARG A 17 -8.32 -17.99 12.17
N VAL A 18 -9.09 -18.71 11.36
CA VAL A 18 -8.55 -19.52 10.25
C VAL A 18 -7.89 -18.63 9.19
N LEU A 19 -8.50 -17.51 8.80
CA LEU A 19 -7.88 -16.57 7.86
C LEU A 19 -6.57 -15.98 8.41
N THR A 20 -6.54 -15.62 9.70
CA THR A 20 -5.34 -15.11 10.35
C THR A 20 -4.25 -16.18 10.41
N ALA A 21 -4.62 -17.43 10.67
CA ALA A 21 -3.69 -18.57 10.66
C ALA A 21 -3.07 -18.78 9.28
N ILE A 22 -3.84 -18.62 8.19
CA ILE A 22 -3.32 -18.68 6.81
C ILE A 22 -2.39 -17.51 6.53
N GLU A 23 -2.73 -16.29 6.95
CA GLU A 23 -1.83 -15.12 6.80
C GLU A 23 -0.50 -15.33 7.53
N VAL A 24 -0.53 -15.80 8.78
CA VAL A 24 0.68 -16.08 9.56
C VAL A 24 1.49 -17.20 8.92
N GLY A 25 0.83 -18.29 8.51
CA GLY A 25 1.47 -19.40 7.81
C GLY A 25 2.10 -19.00 6.47
N SER A 26 1.53 -18.01 5.79
CA SER A 26 2.02 -17.54 4.48
C SER A 26 3.37 -16.83 4.53
N ARG A 27 3.85 -16.49 5.73
CA ARG A 27 5.19 -15.91 5.92
C ARG A 27 6.31 -16.91 5.67
N ASN A 28 6.06 -18.19 6.01
CA ASN A 28 7.06 -19.25 5.92
C ASN A 28 6.75 -20.24 4.79
N HIS A 29 5.50 -20.28 4.33
CA HIS A 29 5.05 -21.20 3.28
C HIS A 29 4.30 -20.45 2.18
N ASN A 30 4.71 -20.61 0.92
CA ASN A 30 3.96 -20.05 -0.22
C ASN A 30 2.54 -20.64 -0.32
N ILE A 31 2.39 -21.93 0.00
CA ILE A 31 1.12 -22.64 0.10
C ILE A 31 1.01 -23.23 1.50
N VAL A 32 -0.02 -22.85 2.27
CA VAL A 32 -0.14 -23.25 3.68
C VAL A 32 -0.90 -24.59 3.79
N PRO A 33 -0.30 -25.66 4.35
CA PRO A 33 -0.98 -26.95 4.51
C PRO A 33 -2.10 -26.90 5.56
N ALA A 34 -3.15 -27.71 5.37
CA ALA A 34 -4.27 -27.81 6.32
C ALA A 34 -3.86 -28.10 7.78
N PRO A 35 -2.89 -29.01 8.07
CA PRO A 35 -2.44 -29.27 9.43
C PRO A 35 -1.82 -28.05 10.11
N VAL A 36 -1.06 -27.26 9.36
CA VAL A 36 -0.43 -26.02 9.86
C VAL A 36 -1.50 -24.99 10.19
N ILE A 37 -2.53 -24.85 9.35
CA ILE A 37 -3.68 -23.96 9.61
C ILE A 37 -4.43 -24.39 10.87
N ALA A 38 -4.67 -25.70 11.04
CA ALA A 38 -5.33 -26.23 12.22
C ALA A 38 -4.52 -25.95 13.51
N GLN A 39 -3.18 -26.06 13.43
CA GLN A 39 -2.29 -25.77 14.55
C GLN A 39 -2.28 -24.26 14.91
N LEU A 40 -2.11 -23.39 13.91
CA LEU A 40 -2.03 -21.94 14.10
C LEU A 40 -3.38 -21.29 14.47
N SER A 41 -4.50 -21.89 14.07
CA SER A 41 -5.84 -21.36 14.40
C SER A 41 -6.28 -21.65 15.84
N HIS A 42 -5.60 -22.58 16.53
CA HIS A 42 -5.89 -23.00 17.91
C HIS A 42 -7.37 -23.38 18.16
N LEU A 43 -8.07 -23.85 17.12
CA LEU A 43 -9.47 -24.27 17.23
C LEU A 43 -9.57 -25.66 17.89
N ARG A 44 -10.49 -25.80 18.87
CA ARG A 44 -10.77 -27.08 19.52
C ARG A 44 -11.56 -27.99 18.58
N GLY A 45 -11.12 -29.24 18.41
CA GLY A 45 -11.94 -30.31 17.82
C GLY A 45 -11.99 -30.42 16.29
N GLY A 46 -10.90 -30.14 15.57
CA GLY A 46 -10.82 -30.42 14.12
C GLY A 46 -11.73 -29.56 13.22
N GLY A 47 -12.40 -28.56 13.78
CA GLY A 47 -13.33 -27.68 13.07
C GLY A 47 -12.72 -26.79 12.00
N ALA A 48 -11.38 -26.68 11.94
CA ALA A 48 -10.67 -25.85 10.96
C ALA A 48 -11.05 -26.21 9.52
N ASN A 49 -11.20 -27.50 9.19
CA ASN A 49 -11.54 -27.94 7.82
C ASN A 49 -12.91 -27.45 7.34
N LYS A 50 -13.88 -27.31 8.26
CA LYS A 50 -15.20 -26.76 7.93
C LYS A 50 -15.07 -25.28 7.54
N HIS A 51 -14.40 -24.49 8.38
CA HIS A 51 -14.16 -23.07 8.13
C HIS A 51 -13.33 -22.85 6.86
N ILE A 52 -12.27 -23.65 6.63
CA ILE A 52 -11.50 -23.62 5.38
C ILE A 52 -12.43 -23.84 4.17
N SER A 53 -13.30 -24.85 4.22
CA SER A 53 -14.22 -25.14 3.12
C SER A 53 -15.18 -23.97 2.85
N ASP A 54 -15.67 -23.31 3.90
CA ASP A 54 -16.56 -22.17 3.78
C ASP A 54 -15.84 -20.90 3.28
N LEU A 55 -14.58 -20.70 3.66
CA LEU A 55 -13.73 -19.62 3.14
C LEU A 55 -13.40 -19.80 1.65
N VAL A 56 -13.17 -21.04 1.20
CA VAL A 56 -12.98 -21.36 -0.23
C VAL A 56 -14.26 -21.03 -1.02
N LYS A 57 -15.44 -21.45 -0.52
CA LYS A 57 -16.73 -21.14 -1.18
C LYS A 57 -16.97 -19.64 -1.34
N ARG A 58 -16.53 -18.86 -0.35
CA ARG A 58 -16.62 -17.39 -0.35
C ARG A 58 -15.53 -16.72 -1.17
N LYS A 59 -14.63 -17.49 -1.81
CA LYS A 59 -13.49 -17.00 -2.59
C LYS A 59 -12.56 -16.07 -1.78
N LEU A 60 -12.44 -16.32 -0.47
CA LEU A 60 -11.53 -15.59 0.42
C LEU A 60 -10.15 -16.25 0.52
N ILE A 61 -10.07 -17.53 0.16
CA ILE A 61 -8.83 -18.30 0.02
C ILE A 61 -8.90 -19.13 -1.25
N ALA A 62 -7.74 -19.32 -1.89
CA ALA A 62 -7.57 -20.22 -3.02
C ALA A 62 -7.06 -21.58 -2.56
N THR A 63 -7.54 -22.64 -3.19
CA THR A 63 -6.99 -23.98 -3.01
C THR A 63 -5.94 -24.20 -4.08
N GLU A 64 -4.70 -24.47 -3.69
CA GLU A 64 -3.62 -24.83 -4.62
C GLU A 64 -3.12 -26.23 -4.27
N GLN A 65 -2.81 -27.01 -5.30
CA GLN A 65 -2.30 -28.36 -5.16
C GLN A 65 -0.96 -28.45 -5.88
N ASN A 66 0.10 -28.67 -5.10
CA ASN A 66 1.40 -29.02 -5.64
C ASN A 66 1.54 -30.55 -5.69
N ALA A 67 2.57 -31.03 -6.37
CA ALA A 67 2.89 -32.46 -6.48
C ALA A 67 3.00 -33.18 -5.12
N LYS A 68 3.41 -32.46 -4.05
CA LYS A 68 3.66 -33.03 -2.72
C LYS A 68 2.48 -32.93 -1.75
N TYR A 69 1.68 -31.88 -1.80
CA TYR A 69 0.56 -31.67 -0.88
C TYR A 69 -0.45 -30.66 -1.41
N LYS A 70 -1.68 -30.79 -0.90
CA LYS A 70 -2.75 -29.81 -1.05
C LYS A 70 -2.65 -28.76 0.06
N GLY A 71 -2.79 -27.49 -0.29
CA GLY A 71 -2.86 -26.42 0.70
C GLY A 71 -3.67 -25.23 0.23
N TYR A 72 -3.54 -24.15 0.97
CA TYR A 72 -4.38 -22.97 0.81
C TYR A 72 -3.54 -21.71 0.78
N LYS A 73 -3.98 -20.77 -0.05
CA LYS A 73 -3.35 -19.47 -0.23
C LYS A 73 -4.34 -18.36 0.05
N LEU A 74 -3.86 -17.32 0.71
CA LEU A 74 -4.66 -16.12 0.92
C LEU A 74 -4.84 -15.39 -0.40
N VAL A 75 -6.06 -14.99 -0.73
CA VAL A 75 -6.34 -14.10 -1.87
C VAL A 75 -6.68 -12.69 -1.36
N TYR A 76 -6.65 -11.72 -2.27
CA TYR A 76 -6.83 -10.31 -1.93
C TYR A 76 -8.13 -10.03 -1.17
N ALA A 77 -9.24 -10.67 -1.56
CA ALA A 77 -10.50 -10.54 -0.85
C ALA A 77 -10.41 -10.97 0.62
N GLY A 78 -9.72 -12.09 0.90
CA GLY A 78 -9.46 -12.53 2.28
C GLY A 78 -8.56 -11.56 3.04
N TYR A 79 -7.57 -10.97 2.36
CA TYR A 79 -6.68 -9.97 2.94
C TYR A 79 -7.43 -8.67 3.30
N ASP A 80 -8.34 -8.20 2.44
CA ASP A 80 -9.22 -7.06 2.72
C ASP A 80 -10.09 -7.29 3.94
N TYR A 81 -10.67 -8.49 4.03
CA TYR A 81 -11.55 -8.86 5.13
C TYR A 81 -10.82 -8.88 6.48
N LEU A 82 -9.59 -9.40 6.51
CA LEU A 82 -8.74 -9.32 7.69
C LEU A 82 -8.45 -7.87 8.08
N ALA A 83 -8.20 -7.02 7.08
CA ALA A 83 -7.92 -5.62 7.31
C ALA A 83 -9.14 -4.88 7.89
N LEU A 84 -10.28 -4.98 7.22
CA LEU A 84 -11.58 -4.42 7.63
C LEU A 84 -12.03 -4.93 9.01
N ARG A 85 -11.83 -6.22 9.30
CA ARG A 85 -12.16 -6.78 10.62
C ARG A 85 -11.40 -6.10 11.74
N THR A 86 -10.14 -5.76 11.51
CA THR A 86 -9.31 -5.08 12.50
C THR A 86 -9.77 -3.63 12.68
N LEU A 87 -10.00 -2.91 11.58
CA LEU A 87 -10.49 -1.52 11.60
C LEU A 87 -11.86 -1.42 12.29
N SER A 88 -12.75 -2.38 12.02
CA SER A 88 -14.06 -2.46 12.68
C SER A 88 -13.96 -2.77 14.18
N LYS A 89 -13.02 -3.62 14.60
CA LYS A 89 -12.79 -3.86 16.04
C LYS A 89 -12.21 -2.65 16.77
N ARG A 90 -11.51 -1.75 16.07
CA ARG A 90 -10.95 -0.51 16.62
C ARG A 90 -11.95 0.64 16.66
N GLY A 91 -13.14 0.49 16.06
CA GLY A 91 -14.13 1.57 15.94
C GLY A 91 -13.87 2.53 14.77
N THR A 92 -12.75 2.38 14.06
CA THR A 92 -12.36 3.25 12.92
C THR A 92 -13.33 3.12 11.74
N VAL A 93 -13.83 1.91 11.48
CA VAL A 93 -14.72 1.64 10.33
C VAL A 93 -15.91 0.80 10.77
N THR A 94 -17.08 1.42 10.78
CA THR A 94 -18.36 0.79 11.17
C THR A 94 -19.16 0.36 9.94
N SER A 95 -19.19 1.19 8.91
CA SER A 95 -19.89 0.90 7.66
C SER A 95 -19.07 1.27 6.44
N VAL A 96 -19.16 0.44 5.40
CA VAL A 96 -18.54 0.70 4.09
C VAL A 96 -19.62 1.22 3.15
N GLY A 97 -19.40 2.41 2.61
CA GLY A 97 -20.28 3.09 1.65
C GLY A 97 -19.86 2.84 0.21
N ASN A 98 -19.99 3.89 -0.60
CA ASN A 98 -19.74 3.81 -2.05
C ASN A 98 -18.25 3.80 -2.37
N GLN A 99 -17.91 3.12 -3.46
CA GLN A 99 -16.58 3.22 -4.07
C GLN A 99 -16.52 4.50 -4.89
N ILE A 100 -15.62 5.42 -4.52
CA ILE A 100 -15.46 6.73 -5.18
C ILE A 100 -14.30 6.73 -6.20
N GLY A 101 -13.36 5.80 -6.06
CA GLY A 101 -12.21 5.71 -6.95
C GLY A 101 -11.76 4.27 -7.17
N VAL A 102 -11.44 3.96 -8.43
CA VAL A 102 -10.76 2.73 -8.83
C VAL A 102 -9.50 3.15 -9.57
N GLY A 103 -8.36 3.11 -8.90
CA GLY A 103 -7.05 3.36 -9.50
C GLY A 103 -6.40 2.08 -10.02
N LYS A 104 -5.29 2.24 -10.74
CA LYS A 104 -4.42 1.11 -11.15
C LYS A 104 -3.85 0.39 -9.93
N GLU A 105 -3.53 1.15 -8.89
CA GLU A 105 -2.78 0.67 -7.72
C GLU A 105 -3.55 0.76 -6.40
N SER A 106 -4.76 1.32 -6.41
CA SER A 106 -5.60 1.38 -5.21
C SER A 106 -7.09 1.42 -5.49
N ASP A 107 -7.89 0.93 -4.55
CA ASP A 107 -9.34 1.10 -4.53
C ASP A 107 -9.70 2.09 -3.40
N ILE A 108 -10.56 3.07 -3.66
CA ILE A 108 -10.94 4.12 -2.70
C ILE A 108 -12.43 4.02 -2.38
N PHE A 109 -12.75 3.89 -1.10
CA PHE A 109 -14.11 3.78 -0.58
C PHE A 109 -14.40 4.88 0.42
N VAL A 110 -15.62 5.40 0.41
CA VAL A 110 -16.15 6.19 1.53
C VAL A 110 -16.65 5.23 2.59
N VAL A 111 -16.25 5.45 3.83
CA VAL A 111 -16.64 4.65 4.98
C VAL A 111 -17.04 5.57 6.13
N ALA A 112 -17.82 5.06 7.07
CA ALA A 112 -18.22 5.80 8.26
C ALA A 112 -17.62 5.15 9.51
N GLY A 113 -17.07 5.97 10.40
CA GLY A 113 -16.57 5.58 11.71
C GLY A 113 -17.68 5.34 12.73
N GLU A 114 -17.31 5.07 13.99
CA GLU A 114 -18.27 4.96 15.10
C GLU A 114 -18.99 6.28 15.40
N ASP A 115 -18.31 7.42 15.20
CA ASP A 115 -18.85 8.76 15.42
C ASP A 115 -19.72 9.29 14.25
N GLU A 116 -20.12 8.42 13.32
CA GLU A 116 -20.79 8.77 12.05
C GLU A 116 -20.01 9.73 11.14
N SER A 117 -18.74 10.01 11.45
CA SER A 117 -17.85 10.81 10.62
C SER A 117 -17.51 10.07 9.33
N GLU A 118 -17.66 10.76 8.19
CA GLU A 118 -17.24 10.24 6.89
C GLU A 118 -15.71 10.29 6.76
N VAL A 119 -15.12 9.13 6.46
CA VAL A 119 -13.69 8.96 6.24
C VAL A 119 -13.45 8.13 4.98
N VAL A 120 -12.24 8.21 4.45
CA VAL A 120 -11.83 7.48 3.25
C VAL A 120 -11.03 6.25 3.65
N LEU A 121 -11.39 5.11 3.07
CA LEU A 121 -10.62 3.88 3.10
C LEU A 121 -9.92 3.67 1.74
N LYS A 122 -8.59 3.75 1.73
CA LYS A 122 -7.75 3.41 0.59
C LYS A 122 -7.18 2.00 0.76
N LEU A 123 -7.43 1.13 -0.22
CA LEU A 123 -6.88 -0.23 -0.29
C LEU A 123 -5.78 -0.26 -1.35
N HIS A 124 -4.55 -0.59 -0.95
CA HIS A 124 -3.43 -0.72 -1.90
C HIS A 124 -3.51 -2.06 -2.65
N ARG A 125 -3.37 -2.02 -3.96
CA ARG A 125 -3.54 -3.12 -4.91
C ARG A 125 -2.37 -3.22 -5.88
N LEU A 126 -1.17 -3.44 -5.33
CA LEU A 126 -0.01 -3.65 -6.19
C LEU A 126 -0.18 -4.97 -6.98
N GLY A 127 0.19 -4.94 -8.27
CA GLY A 127 0.07 -6.09 -9.17
C GLY A 127 -1.31 -6.30 -9.83
N ARG A 128 -2.24 -5.33 -9.73
CA ARG A 128 -3.51 -5.36 -10.47
C ARG A 128 -3.29 -4.95 -11.94
N GLN A 129 -3.10 -5.93 -12.82
CA GLN A 129 -3.31 -5.90 -14.29
C GLN A 129 -3.06 -4.59 -15.08
N SER A 130 -2.11 -3.76 -14.70
CA SER A 130 -1.19 -3.22 -15.70
C SER A 130 -0.13 -4.30 -15.93
N PHE A 131 0.41 -4.42 -17.14
CA PHE A 131 1.53 -5.31 -17.50
C PHE A 131 1.21 -6.75 -17.89
N ARG A 132 0.66 -6.91 -19.09
CA ARG A 132 1.04 -8.05 -19.96
C ARG A 132 2.57 -8.16 -20.15
N ASN A 133 3.34 -7.09 -19.93
CA ASN A 133 4.79 -7.03 -20.16
C ASN A 133 5.70 -7.28 -18.93
N VAL A 134 5.21 -7.21 -17.68
CA VAL A 134 6.06 -7.47 -16.49
C VAL A 134 6.25 -8.98 -16.29
N LYS A 135 5.34 -9.81 -16.81
CA LYS A 135 5.54 -11.26 -16.88
C LYS A 135 6.83 -11.63 -17.65
N GLN A 136 7.18 -10.91 -18.72
CA GLN A 136 8.40 -11.16 -19.51
C GLN A 136 9.69 -10.76 -18.79
N LYS A 137 9.64 -9.83 -17.83
CA LYS A 137 10.82 -9.46 -17.01
C LYS A 137 10.92 -10.23 -15.70
N ARG A 138 9.83 -10.87 -15.24
CA ARG A 138 9.82 -11.76 -14.06
C ARG A 138 10.66 -13.02 -14.24
N ASP A 139 10.95 -13.44 -15.47
CA ASP A 139 11.82 -14.60 -15.72
C ASP A 139 13.27 -14.41 -15.22
N TYR A 140 13.69 -13.18 -14.90
CA TYR A 140 15.00 -12.91 -14.30
C TYR A 140 15.04 -13.07 -12.77
N PHE A 141 13.90 -12.91 -12.09
CA PHE A 141 13.80 -13.18 -10.66
C PHE A 141 13.25 -14.59 -10.48
N ARG A 142 14.08 -15.49 -9.97
CA ARG A 142 13.61 -16.81 -9.51
C ARG A 142 12.31 -16.61 -8.71
N GLN A 143 11.23 -17.26 -9.16
CA GLN A 143 9.86 -17.19 -8.64
C GLN A 143 9.76 -17.29 -7.10
N ASP A 144 10.80 -17.81 -6.46
CA ASP A 144 10.94 -18.09 -5.04
C ASP A 144 11.44 -16.89 -4.19
N GLN A 145 11.92 -15.80 -4.80
CA GLN A 145 12.56 -14.68 -4.07
C GLN A 145 11.87 -13.32 -4.21
N SER A 146 10.81 -13.22 -5.03
CA SER A 146 10.05 -11.97 -5.17
C SER A 146 9.02 -11.83 -4.03
N PRO A 147 9.02 -10.72 -3.26
CA PRO A 147 8.03 -10.51 -2.21
C PRO A 147 6.60 -10.59 -2.75
N SER A 148 5.69 -11.20 -1.97
CA SER A 148 4.28 -11.33 -2.35
C SER A 148 3.66 -9.96 -2.62
N TRP A 149 2.78 -9.86 -3.64
CA TRP A 149 2.07 -8.61 -3.96
C TRP A 149 1.33 -8.01 -2.76
N MET A 150 0.82 -8.85 -1.86
CA MET A 150 0.19 -8.42 -0.61
C MET A 150 1.19 -7.79 0.36
N TYR A 151 2.41 -8.34 0.43
CA TYR A 151 3.48 -7.78 1.24
C TYR A 151 3.89 -6.39 0.74
N MET A 152 4.05 -6.25 -0.58
CA MET A 152 4.36 -4.96 -1.20
C MET A 152 3.23 -3.95 -0.99
N SER A 153 1.98 -4.37 -1.13
CA SER A 153 0.81 -3.52 -0.86
C SER A 153 0.75 -3.07 0.60
N ARG A 154 1.14 -3.93 1.53
CA ARG A 154 1.26 -3.59 2.96
C ARG A 154 2.37 -2.55 3.18
N LEU A 155 3.55 -2.76 2.61
CA LEU A 155 4.66 -1.81 2.75
C LEU A 155 4.29 -0.44 2.17
N SER A 156 3.63 -0.42 1.01
CA SER A 156 3.13 0.81 0.38
C SER A 156 2.16 1.58 1.29
N ALA A 157 1.17 0.89 1.88
CA ALA A 157 0.22 1.51 2.81
C ALA A 157 0.87 2.03 4.09
N GLN A 158 1.85 1.29 4.63
CA GLN A 158 2.62 1.72 5.81
C GLN A 158 3.45 2.97 5.50
N LYS A 159 4.12 3.00 4.35
CA LYS A 159 4.91 4.15 3.88
C LYS A 159 4.02 5.38 3.71
N GLU A 160 2.89 5.23 3.00
CA GLU A 160 1.95 6.34 2.77
C GLU A 160 1.40 6.92 4.08
N TYR A 161 0.95 6.07 5.01
CA TYR A 161 0.45 6.52 6.30
C TYR A 161 1.52 7.24 7.13
N ALA A 162 2.76 6.74 7.13
CA ALA A 162 3.86 7.36 7.85
C ALA A 162 4.18 8.75 7.30
N PHE A 163 4.25 8.92 5.97
CA PHE A 163 4.42 10.24 5.36
C PHE A 163 3.25 11.16 5.64
N MET A 164 2.02 10.69 5.47
CA MET A 164 0.82 11.50 5.72
C MET A 164 0.79 12.02 7.16
N LYS A 165 1.14 11.18 8.14
CA LYS A 165 1.23 11.56 9.55
C LYS A 165 2.26 12.66 9.79
N VAL A 166 3.47 12.45 9.30
CA VAL A 166 4.56 13.42 9.48
C VAL A 166 4.25 14.74 8.77
N LEU A 167 3.71 14.70 7.55
CA LEU A 167 3.32 15.89 6.80
C LEU A 167 2.18 16.66 7.50
N HIS A 168 1.17 15.96 8.00
CA HIS A 168 0.07 16.56 8.73
C HIS A 168 0.55 17.26 10.02
N GLU A 169 1.41 16.60 10.79
CA GLU A 169 2.01 17.16 12.02
C GLU A 169 2.83 18.44 11.75
N HIS A 170 3.42 18.58 10.57
CA HIS A 170 4.19 19.77 10.15
C HIS A 170 3.35 20.79 9.36
N GLY A 171 2.02 20.66 9.37
CA GLY A 171 1.09 21.62 8.79
C GLY A 171 1.16 21.72 7.26
N PHE A 172 1.46 20.62 6.58
CA PHE A 172 1.24 20.50 5.13
C PHE A 172 -0.26 20.27 4.87
N PRO A 173 -0.79 20.76 3.73
CA PRO A 173 -2.17 20.52 3.36
C PRO A 173 -2.33 19.08 2.84
N VAL A 174 -2.51 18.14 3.75
CA VAL A 174 -2.73 16.72 3.49
C VAL A 174 -3.94 16.25 4.30
N PRO A 175 -4.63 15.16 3.89
CA PRO A 175 -5.71 14.59 4.68
C PRO A 175 -5.23 14.20 6.08
N THR A 176 -6.08 14.36 7.10
CA THR A 176 -5.77 13.87 8.43
C THR A 176 -5.67 12.32 8.42
N PRO A 177 -4.54 11.72 8.81
CA PRO A 177 -4.42 10.27 8.90
C PRO A 177 -5.13 9.73 10.13
N VAL A 178 -5.97 8.71 9.96
CA VAL A 178 -6.80 8.15 11.04
C VAL A 178 -6.29 6.80 11.53
N ASP A 179 -6.09 5.83 10.64
CA ASP A 179 -5.63 4.49 11.00
C ASP A 179 -4.94 3.79 9.82
N GLN A 180 -4.14 2.79 10.13
CA GLN A 180 -3.43 1.97 9.17
C GLN A 180 -3.50 0.50 9.60
N ASN A 181 -3.86 -0.36 8.65
CA ASN A 181 -3.77 -1.79 8.89
C ASN A 181 -3.53 -2.57 7.59
N ARG A 182 -2.51 -3.44 7.59
CA ARG A 182 -2.11 -4.23 6.41
C ARG A 182 -1.86 -3.32 5.20
N HIS A 183 -2.58 -3.49 4.12
CA HIS A 183 -2.57 -2.68 2.89
C HIS A 183 -3.65 -1.59 2.87
N CYS A 184 -4.26 -1.30 4.02
CA CYS A 184 -5.32 -0.30 4.15
C CYS A 184 -4.83 0.94 4.87
N VAL A 185 -5.25 2.10 4.38
CA VAL A 185 -5.08 3.41 5.01
C VAL A 185 -6.46 4.03 5.18
N VAL A 186 -6.76 4.52 6.38
CA VAL A 186 -7.96 5.31 6.67
C VAL A 186 -7.55 6.75 6.93
N MET A 187 -8.18 7.69 6.24
CA MET A 187 -7.87 9.11 6.29
C MET A 187 -9.13 9.97 6.18
N GLU A 188 -9.01 11.25 6.49
CA GLU A 188 -10.08 12.25 6.35
C GLU A 188 -10.70 12.24 4.94
N PHE A 189 -12.02 12.37 4.87
CA PHE A 189 -12.71 12.67 3.62
C PHE A 189 -12.56 14.15 3.30
N VAL A 190 -11.81 14.45 2.23
CA VAL A 190 -11.60 15.82 1.77
C VAL A 190 -12.64 16.15 0.70
N GLU A 191 -13.51 17.10 1.01
CA GLU A 191 -14.48 17.68 0.05
C GLU A 191 -13.73 18.55 -0.98
N ALA A 192 -13.16 17.89 -1.99
CA ALA A 192 -12.35 18.51 -3.03
C ALA A 192 -12.40 17.68 -4.31
N PHE A 193 -12.04 18.30 -5.43
CA PHE A 193 -11.97 17.65 -6.73
C PHE A 193 -10.51 17.51 -7.19
N PRO A 194 -10.13 16.40 -7.85
CA PRO A 194 -8.81 16.29 -8.48
C PRO A 194 -8.58 17.45 -9.46
N LEU A 195 -7.39 18.05 -9.42
CA LEU A 195 -7.03 19.22 -10.22
C LEU A 195 -7.27 18.98 -11.73
N ARG A 196 -7.10 17.75 -12.21
CA ARG A 196 -7.43 17.34 -13.59
C ARG A 196 -8.87 17.70 -14.00
N GLN A 197 -9.84 17.58 -13.10
CA GLN A 197 -11.26 17.79 -13.39
C GLN A 197 -11.65 19.27 -13.42
N ILE A 198 -10.74 20.15 -12.96
CA ILE A 198 -11.03 21.57 -12.77
C ILE A 198 -10.90 22.29 -14.10
N SER A 199 -11.98 22.99 -14.47
CA SER A 199 -12.09 23.61 -15.78
C SER A 199 -11.64 25.03 -15.87
N ASP A 200 -11.88 25.78 -14.83
CA ASP A 200 -11.50 27.16 -14.71
C ASP A 200 -11.05 27.41 -13.27
N VAL A 201 -10.01 28.22 -13.14
CA VAL A 201 -9.47 28.66 -11.86
C VAL A 201 -9.40 30.17 -11.97
N GLY A 202 -10.05 30.88 -11.04
CA GLY A 202 -10.17 32.34 -11.12
C GLY A 202 -8.82 33.06 -11.25
N ASP A 203 -7.80 32.57 -10.54
CA ASP A 203 -6.41 33.03 -10.68
C ASP A 203 -5.42 31.86 -10.77
N PRO A 204 -5.08 31.42 -12.00
CA PRO A 204 -4.11 30.35 -12.21
C PRO A 204 -2.70 30.72 -11.71
N GLY A 205 -2.35 32.00 -11.66
CA GLY A 205 -1.02 32.46 -11.23
C GLY A 205 -0.81 32.20 -9.74
N THR A 206 -1.78 32.57 -8.91
CA THR A 206 -1.73 32.32 -7.46
C THR A 206 -1.72 30.82 -7.15
N LEU A 207 -2.54 30.02 -7.83
CA LEU A 207 -2.53 28.56 -7.63
C LEU A 207 -1.18 27.95 -8.05
N TYR A 208 -0.64 28.34 -9.20
CA TYR A 208 0.67 27.88 -9.67
C TYR A 208 1.77 28.20 -8.66
N SER A 209 1.83 29.44 -8.18
CA SER A 209 2.80 29.85 -7.15
C SER A 209 2.65 29.02 -5.87
N THR A 210 1.41 28.79 -5.42
CA THR A 210 1.14 27.97 -4.24
C THR A 210 1.64 26.53 -4.41
N LEU A 211 1.43 25.91 -5.58
CA LEU A 211 1.91 24.56 -5.85
C LEU A 211 3.44 24.50 -5.94
N MET A 212 4.08 25.49 -6.56
CA MET A 212 5.54 25.58 -6.61
C MET A 212 6.14 25.77 -5.21
N ASP A 213 5.52 26.61 -4.37
CA ASP A 213 5.93 26.81 -2.98
C ASP A 213 5.76 25.52 -2.16
N LEU A 214 4.75 24.70 -2.43
CA LEU A 214 4.59 23.38 -1.80
C LEU A 214 5.71 22.42 -2.20
N ILE A 215 6.10 22.36 -3.47
CA ILE A 215 7.23 21.54 -3.94
C ILE A 215 8.53 21.98 -3.24
N VAL A 216 8.78 23.29 -3.18
CA VAL A 216 9.95 23.85 -2.47
C VAL A 216 9.89 23.54 -0.98
N ARG A 217 8.72 23.69 -0.35
CA ARG A 217 8.53 23.40 1.08
C ARG A 217 8.80 21.94 1.37
N LEU A 218 8.33 21.00 0.54
CA LEU A 218 8.66 19.58 0.70
C LEU A 218 10.17 19.36 0.66
N ALA A 219 10.86 19.95 -0.32
CA ALA A 219 12.31 19.81 -0.46
C ALA A 219 13.09 20.41 0.73
N LYS A 220 12.64 21.54 1.27
CA LYS A 220 13.18 22.12 2.51
C LYS A 220 13.04 21.20 3.71
N TYR A 221 12.00 20.38 3.75
CA TYR A 221 11.77 19.38 4.78
C TYR A 221 12.41 18.00 4.45
N GLY A 222 13.25 17.96 3.41
CA GLY A 222 14.02 16.78 3.03
C GLY A 222 13.27 15.76 2.18
N LEU A 223 12.12 16.16 1.63
CA LEU A 223 11.22 15.27 0.90
C LEU A 223 10.99 15.75 -0.53
N ILE A 224 10.86 14.79 -1.44
CA ILE A 224 10.37 15.03 -2.80
C ILE A 224 9.17 14.12 -2.98
N HIS A 225 8.10 14.65 -3.57
CA HIS A 225 6.86 13.90 -3.72
C HIS A 225 7.07 12.70 -4.65
N GLY A 226 7.77 12.91 -5.77
CA GLY A 226 8.08 11.85 -6.72
C GLY A 226 6.85 11.36 -7.50
N ASP A 227 5.73 12.07 -7.45
CA ASP A 227 4.59 11.91 -8.35
C ASP A 227 3.66 13.13 -8.27
N PHE A 228 4.23 14.34 -8.32
CA PHE A 228 3.48 15.58 -8.14
C PHE A 228 2.80 15.98 -9.47
N ASN A 229 1.53 15.58 -9.63
CA ASN A 229 0.77 15.77 -10.88
C ASN A 229 -0.69 16.20 -10.61
N GLU A 230 -1.47 16.46 -11.66
CA GLU A 230 -2.86 16.93 -11.55
C GLU A 230 -3.86 15.92 -10.99
N PHE A 231 -3.46 14.65 -10.82
CA PHE A 231 -4.30 13.60 -10.24
C PHE A 231 -4.10 13.50 -8.71
N ASN A 232 -2.89 13.80 -8.24
CA ASN A 232 -2.49 13.72 -6.83
C ASN A 232 -2.66 15.04 -6.07
N ILE A 233 -3.28 16.04 -6.70
CA ILE A 233 -3.63 17.32 -6.10
C ILE A 233 -5.14 17.45 -6.12
N LEU A 234 -5.75 17.55 -4.95
CA LEU A 234 -7.16 17.89 -4.79
C LEU A 234 -7.28 19.40 -4.55
N LEU A 235 -8.27 20.05 -5.17
CA LEU A 235 -8.56 21.46 -4.91
C LEU A 235 -9.90 21.58 -4.19
N LYS A 236 -9.87 22.23 -3.03
CA LYS A 236 -11.08 22.63 -2.30
C LYS A 236 -11.75 23.81 -3.01
N ASP A 237 -13.03 24.03 -2.70
CA ASP A 237 -13.81 25.15 -3.25
C ASP A 237 -13.22 26.53 -2.87
N ASP A 238 -12.49 26.62 -1.75
CA ASP A 238 -11.80 27.83 -1.32
C ASP A 238 -10.46 28.09 -2.06
N GLY A 239 -10.09 27.20 -3.00
CA GLY A 239 -8.86 27.28 -3.78
C GLY A 239 -7.64 26.66 -3.09
N THR A 240 -7.80 26.07 -1.90
CA THR A 240 -6.69 25.43 -1.19
C THR A 240 -6.34 24.08 -1.82
N PRO A 241 -5.08 23.87 -2.27
CA PRO A 241 -4.62 22.58 -2.77
C PRO A 241 -4.31 21.63 -1.60
N VAL A 242 -4.72 20.38 -1.73
CA VAL A 242 -4.45 19.28 -0.80
C VAL A 242 -3.70 18.19 -1.54
N LEU A 243 -2.56 17.77 -1.01
CA LEU A 243 -1.74 16.70 -1.58
C LEU A 243 -2.24 15.34 -1.11
N ILE A 244 -2.21 14.36 -2.00
CA ILE A 244 -2.53 12.96 -1.72
C ILE A 244 -1.50 12.04 -2.39
N ASP A 245 -1.52 10.76 -2.00
CA ASP A 245 -0.70 9.70 -2.59
C ASP A 245 0.82 9.84 -2.34
N PHE A 246 1.24 9.44 -1.14
CA PHE A 246 2.63 9.54 -0.67
C PHE A 246 3.52 8.27 -0.79
N PRO A 247 3.13 7.14 -1.42
CA PRO A 247 3.97 5.95 -1.41
C PRO A 247 5.25 6.14 -2.25
N GLN A 248 5.25 7.05 -3.23
CA GLN A 248 6.38 7.35 -4.12
C GLN A 248 7.36 8.39 -3.58
N MET A 249 7.12 8.92 -2.37
CA MET A 249 7.99 9.95 -1.80
C MET A 249 9.42 9.44 -1.59
N VAL A 250 10.38 10.30 -1.88
CA VAL A 250 11.83 10.03 -1.74
C VAL A 250 12.52 11.14 -0.95
N SER A 251 13.66 10.81 -0.35
CA SER A 251 14.51 11.79 0.34
C SER A 251 15.24 12.68 -0.66
N THR A 252 15.49 13.94 -0.30
CA THR A 252 16.38 14.84 -1.05
C THR A 252 17.83 14.36 -1.10
N SER A 253 18.22 13.41 -0.26
CA SER A 253 19.54 12.77 -0.28
C SER A 253 19.63 11.58 -1.25
N HIS A 254 18.54 11.25 -1.96
CA HIS A 254 18.53 10.20 -2.97
C HIS A 254 19.43 10.56 -4.16
N LEU A 255 20.07 9.55 -4.79
CA LEU A 255 20.98 9.75 -5.94
C LEU A 255 20.31 10.49 -7.09
N ASN A 256 19.03 10.21 -7.33
CA ASN A 256 18.23 10.80 -8.39
C ASN A 256 17.30 11.94 -7.90
N ALA A 257 17.56 12.51 -6.72
CA ALA A 257 16.70 13.54 -6.13
C ALA A 257 16.45 14.74 -7.08
N GLU A 258 17.50 15.23 -7.74
CA GLU A 258 17.38 16.32 -8.71
C GLU A 258 16.43 15.98 -9.88
N TYR A 259 16.50 14.74 -10.38
CA TYR A 259 15.62 14.28 -11.45
C TYR A 259 14.15 14.27 -10.99
N TYR A 260 13.85 13.70 -9.82
CA TYR A 260 12.49 13.65 -9.30
C TYR A 260 11.92 15.03 -9.01
N PHE A 261 12.72 15.93 -8.44
CA PHE A 261 12.30 17.31 -8.16
C PHE A 261 11.96 18.05 -9.45
N ASN A 262 12.85 18.00 -10.45
CA ASN A 262 12.61 18.69 -11.72
C ASN A 262 11.40 18.10 -12.46
N ARG A 263 11.18 16.78 -12.37
CA ARG A 263 9.99 16.13 -12.92
C ARG A 263 8.71 16.65 -12.27
N ASP A 264 8.65 16.72 -10.94
CA ASP A 264 7.49 17.24 -10.21
C ASP A 264 7.17 18.69 -10.64
N VAL A 265 8.20 19.53 -10.81
CA VAL A 265 8.06 20.90 -11.32
C VAL A 265 7.54 20.93 -12.77
N ASP A 266 8.12 20.12 -13.65
CA ASP A 266 7.78 20.10 -15.07
C ASP A 266 6.38 19.54 -15.34
N CYS A 267 5.90 18.58 -14.53
CA CYS A 267 4.52 18.09 -14.58
C CYS A 267 3.52 19.25 -14.40
N ILE A 268 3.70 20.07 -13.36
CA ILE A 268 2.83 21.21 -13.08
C ILE A 268 2.94 22.27 -14.17
N ARG A 269 4.16 22.59 -14.63
CA ARG A 269 4.35 23.57 -15.73
C ARG A 269 3.62 23.14 -17.00
N THR A 270 3.75 21.87 -17.37
CA THR A 270 3.12 21.30 -18.56
C THR A 270 1.61 21.30 -18.42
N PHE A 271 1.09 20.90 -17.25
CA PHE A 271 -0.33 20.93 -16.96
C PHE A 271 -0.92 22.34 -17.05
N PHE A 272 -0.31 23.34 -16.41
CA PHE A 272 -0.82 24.73 -16.42
C PHE A 272 -0.78 25.36 -17.80
N LYS A 273 0.28 25.09 -18.58
CA LYS A 273 0.37 25.51 -19.97
C LYS A 273 -0.75 24.90 -20.82
N ARG A 274 -0.99 23.59 -20.69
CA ARG A 274 -2.01 22.88 -21.46
C ARG A 274 -3.43 23.26 -21.04
N ARG A 275 -3.69 23.37 -19.73
CA ARG A 275 -5.05 23.46 -19.16
C ARG A 275 -5.56 24.89 -19.02
N PHE A 276 -4.68 25.82 -18.66
CA PHE A 276 -5.03 27.20 -18.35
C PHE A 276 -4.33 28.21 -19.27
N ASN A 277 -3.53 27.74 -20.24
CA ASN A 277 -2.68 28.58 -21.09
C ASN A 277 -1.80 29.54 -20.27
N TYR A 278 -1.36 29.08 -19.10
CA TYR A 278 -0.53 29.85 -18.17
C TYR A 278 0.91 29.36 -18.22
N GLU A 279 1.84 30.28 -18.50
CA GLU A 279 3.28 30.01 -18.46
C GLU A 279 3.95 30.99 -17.50
N SER A 280 4.71 30.45 -16.55
CA SER A 280 5.58 31.23 -15.67
C SER A 280 7.04 31.10 -16.10
N MET A 281 7.74 32.23 -16.14
CA MET A 281 9.20 32.26 -16.30
C MET A 281 9.92 31.89 -15.00
N LEU A 282 9.24 32.01 -13.86
CA LEU A 282 9.75 31.67 -12.54
C LEU A 282 9.31 30.24 -12.19
N TYR A 283 10.29 29.37 -11.98
CA TYR A 283 10.10 28.02 -11.49
C TYR A 283 11.31 27.64 -10.62
N PRO A 284 11.08 26.87 -9.55
CA PRO A 284 12.14 26.51 -8.61
C PRO A 284 13.12 25.52 -9.26
N LYS A 285 14.38 25.60 -8.85
CA LYS A 285 15.43 24.65 -9.28
C LYS A 285 16.05 23.96 -8.07
N PHE A 286 16.30 22.67 -8.21
CA PHE A 286 16.97 21.89 -7.18
C PHE A 286 18.35 22.49 -6.86
N GLY A 287 18.71 22.55 -5.57
CA GLY A 287 19.99 23.08 -5.07
C GLY A 287 19.99 24.58 -4.73
N LEU A 288 19.29 25.42 -5.48
CA LEU A 288 19.19 26.87 -5.17
C LEU A 288 18.10 27.16 -4.14
N ASP A 289 16.93 26.53 -4.31
CA ASP A 289 15.73 26.80 -3.50
C ASP A 289 15.46 25.73 -2.44
N SER A 290 16.23 24.63 -2.46
CA SER A 290 16.00 23.42 -1.66
C SER A 290 16.93 23.29 -0.44
N ASN A 291 17.34 24.41 0.16
CA ASN A 291 18.18 24.35 1.37
C ASN A 291 17.40 23.64 2.49
N LYS A 292 17.96 22.53 2.97
CA LYS A 292 17.30 21.65 3.95
C LYS A 292 17.20 22.37 5.30
N GLU A 293 15.99 22.58 5.78
CA GLU A 293 15.66 23.17 7.08
C GLU A 293 15.34 22.07 8.11
N PHE A 294 14.69 20.98 7.68
CA PHE A 294 14.29 19.85 8.52
C PHE A 294 14.49 18.50 7.82
N ASP A 295 14.70 17.44 8.60
CA ASP A 295 14.93 16.07 8.12
C ASP A 295 13.71 15.17 8.39
N LEU A 296 12.60 15.36 7.66
CA LEU A 296 11.41 14.51 7.83
C LEU A 296 11.63 13.09 7.29
N ASP A 297 12.51 12.94 6.30
CA ASP A 297 12.94 11.66 5.76
C ASP A 297 13.50 10.72 6.84
N VAL A 298 14.23 11.28 7.81
CA VAL A 298 14.78 10.52 8.95
C VAL A 298 13.67 10.11 9.93
N GLN A 299 12.67 10.97 10.16
CA GLN A 299 11.54 10.65 11.05
C GLN A 299 10.69 9.50 10.49
N VAL A 300 10.47 9.49 9.17
CA VAL A 300 9.72 8.41 8.51
C VAL A 300 10.52 7.10 8.55
N ALA A 301 11.83 7.14 8.33
CA ALA A 301 12.68 5.95 8.49
C ALA A 301 12.65 5.40 9.94
N ALA A 302 12.52 6.27 10.94
CA ALA A 302 12.42 5.89 12.35
C ALA A 302 11.08 5.22 12.73
N SER A 303 10.05 5.31 11.88
CA SER A 303 8.72 4.71 12.14
C SER A 303 8.66 3.17 12.09
N GLY A 304 9.80 2.51 11.87
CA GLY A 304 9.92 1.05 11.80
C GLY A 304 10.04 0.51 10.38
N PHE A 305 10.28 1.37 9.39
CA PHE A 305 10.50 1.00 8.00
C PHE A 305 11.98 0.64 7.79
N THR A 306 12.29 -0.64 7.55
CA THR A 306 13.69 -1.04 7.40
C THR A 306 14.27 -0.54 6.08
N LYS A 307 15.58 -0.27 6.05
CA LYS A 307 16.26 0.11 4.79
C LYS A 307 16.12 -0.95 3.69
N LYS A 308 15.98 -2.23 4.07
CA LYS A 308 15.74 -3.34 3.11
C LYS A 308 14.35 -3.23 2.50
N ASP A 309 13.31 -3.01 3.32
CA ASP A 309 11.94 -2.83 2.86
C ASP A 309 11.80 -1.59 1.97
N GLN A 310 12.48 -0.50 2.33
CA GLN A 310 12.55 0.71 1.51
C GLN A 310 13.15 0.43 0.14
N SER A 311 14.33 -0.20 0.07
CA SER A 311 14.98 -0.48 -1.20
C SER A 311 14.17 -1.45 -2.09
N GLN A 312 13.49 -2.43 -1.49
CA GLN A 312 12.60 -3.34 -2.23
C GLN A 312 11.39 -2.59 -2.81
N LEU A 313 10.77 -1.74 -2.00
CA LEU A 313 9.64 -0.94 -2.42
C LEU A 313 10.03 0.07 -3.50
N GLU A 314 11.14 0.78 -3.33
CA GLU A 314 11.67 1.74 -4.31
C GLU A 314 12.00 1.09 -5.65
N LYS A 315 12.73 -0.03 -5.67
CA LYS A 315 13.02 -0.75 -6.92
C LYS A 315 11.75 -1.14 -7.67
N TYR A 316 10.77 -1.63 -6.92
CA TYR A 316 9.50 -2.03 -7.51
C TYR A 316 8.69 -0.83 -8.02
N MET A 317 8.68 0.24 -7.23
CA MET A 317 8.03 1.49 -7.60
C MET A 317 8.69 2.15 -8.81
N GLU A 318 10.01 2.08 -8.94
CA GLU A 318 10.73 2.51 -10.14
C GLU A 318 10.32 1.66 -11.34
N GLU A 319 10.30 0.32 -11.21
CA GLU A 319 9.84 -0.60 -12.26
C GLU A 319 8.39 -0.32 -12.70
N LEU A 320 7.51 0.02 -11.75
CA LEU A 320 6.14 0.46 -12.03
C LEU A 320 6.11 1.85 -12.66
N GLY A 321 6.84 2.81 -12.13
CA GLY A 321 6.91 4.19 -12.62
C GLY A 321 7.49 4.30 -14.02
N GLU A 322 8.40 3.40 -14.42
CA GLU A 322 8.92 3.33 -15.80
C GLU A 322 7.83 3.06 -16.84
N SER A 323 6.73 2.42 -16.44
CA SER A 323 5.61 2.11 -17.31
C SER A 323 4.51 3.19 -17.33
N GLY A 324 4.50 4.08 -16.33
CA GLY A 324 3.70 5.31 -16.31
C GLY A 324 4.36 6.48 -17.03
N ARG A 325 5.59 6.30 -17.56
CA ARG A 325 6.35 7.32 -18.33
C ARG A 325 5.57 7.92 -19.51
N ASP A 326 4.55 7.22 -20.01
CA ASP A 326 3.74 7.67 -21.14
C ASP A 326 2.59 8.63 -20.76
N GLU A 327 2.20 8.76 -19.48
CA GLU A 327 1.03 9.58 -19.11
C GLU A 327 1.34 11.08 -19.03
N CYS A 328 2.61 11.47 -18.85
CA CYS A 328 3.01 12.87 -18.94
C CYS A 328 3.20 13.36 -20.39
N SER A 329 3.14 12.47 -21.39
CA SER A 329 3.33 12.85 -22.81
C SER A 329 2.32 12.32 -23.83
N SER A 330 1.43 11.37 -23.48
CA SER A 330 0.43 10.87 -24.44
C SER A 330 -0.99 10.87 -23.87
N ASP A 331 -1.73 11.92 -24.22
CA ASP A 331 -3.17 11.81 -24.44
C ASP A 331 -3.45 12.44 -25.81
N HIS A 332 -3.29 11.63 -26.87
CA HIS A 332 -3.92 11.91 -28.14
C HIS A 332 -5.39 11.56 -28.00
N GLY A 333 -6.21 12.57 -27.76
CA GLY A 333 -7.66 12.39 -27.72
C GLY A 333 -8.18 11.85 -29.04
N VAL A 334 -8.99 10.79 -28.97
CA VAL A 334 -10.15 10.59 -29.84
C VAL A 334 -11.25 9.91 -29.02
N ASP A 335 -12.34 10.64 -28.89
CA ASP A 335 -13.68 10.23 -28.49
C ASP A 335 -14.19 9.12 -29.42
N SER A 336 -14.59 7.95 -28.89
CA SER A 336 -15.53 7.02 -29.54
C SER A 336 -15.97 5.92 -28.58
N ASN A 337 -17.28 5.85 -28.39
CA ASN A 337 -18.01 4.71 -27.84
C ASN A 337 -17.60 3.41 -28.54
N ASP A 338 -17.47 2.32 -27.77
CA ASP A 338 -18.20 1.10 -28.09
C ASP A 338 -18.28 0.19 -26.86
N ASP A 339 -19.52 -0.13 -26.50
CA ASP A 339 -19.88 -1.30 -25.72
C ASP A 339 -19.36 -2.56 -26.43
N ASN A 340 -18.87 -3.53 -25.67
CA ASN A 340 -19.26 -4.94 -25.81
C ASN A 340 -18.61 -5.77 -24.70
N ASP A 341 -19.48 -6.46 -23.97
CA ASP A 341 -19.18 -7.65 -23.18
C ASP A 341 -18.48 -8.70 -24.04
N ASP A 342 -17.58 -9.49 -23.44
CA ASP A 342 -17.67 -10.96 -23.50
C ASP A 342 -16.67 -11.58 -22.50
N ASP A 343 -17.24 -12.44 -21.66
CA ASP A 343 -16.55 -13.45 -20.88
C ASP A 343 -15.79 -14.39 -21.81
N ASP A 344 -14.63 -14.90 -21.37
CA ASP A 344 -14.31 -16.32 -21.52
C ASP A 344 -13.09 -16.71 -20.68
N ASP A 345 -13.33 -17.69 -19.80
CA ASP A 345 -12.34 -18.55 -19.18
C ASP A 345 -11.54 -19.30 -20.26
N ASP A 346 -10.26 -19.55 -20.03
CA ASP A 346 -9.70 -20.89 -20.29
C ASP A 346 -8.30 -21.05 -19.67
N ASP A 347 -8.20 -22.10 -18.85
CA ASP A 347 -6.99 -22.75 -18.35
C ASP A 347 -6.14 -23.27 -19.50
N LEU A 348 -4.80 -23.11 -19.45
CA LEU A 348 -3.91 -24.13 -20.02
C LEU A 348 -2.57 -24.24 -19.26
N ASP A 349 -2.36 -25.49 -18.86
CA ASP A 349 -1.20 -26.21 -18.32
C ASP A 349 0.07 -26.13 -19.20
N SER A 350 1.25 -26.10 -18.56
CA SER A 350 2.40 -26.90 -19.00
C SER A 350 3.59 -26.82 -18.03
N GLY A 351 3.91 -27.96 -17.40
CA GLY A 351 5.21 -28.63 -17.57
C GLY A 351 6.38 -28.31 -16.63
N ASP A 352 6.58 -29.20 -15.66
CA ASP A 352 7.78 -29.39 -14.80
C ASP A 352 9.09 -29.59 -15.57
N GLN A 353 10.20 -29.16 -14.96
CA GLN A 353 11.47 -29.92 -14.93
C GLN A 353 12.36 -29.49 -13.75
N ASP A 354 12.52 -30.41 -12.80
CA ASP A 354 13.39 -30.33 -11.62
C ASP A 354 14.89 -30.39 -11.98
N SER A 355 15.71 -29.69 -11.19
CA SER A 355 17.12 -30.07 -10.97
C SER A 355 17.50 -29.80 -9.51
N SER A 356 17.88 -30.87 -8.83
CA SER A 356 18.26 -30.97 -7.42
C SER A 356 19.63 -30.33 -7.14
N GLY A 357 19.71 -29.54 -6.07
CA GLY A 357 20.96 -29.14 -5.42
C GLY A 357 20.73 -28.92 -3.93
N ASN A 358 21.25 -29.83 -3.11
CA ASN A 358 21.39 -29.67 -1.66
C ASN A 358 22.53 -28.70 -1.39
N GLU A 359 22.33 -27.63 -0.61
CA GLU A 359 23.39 -27.00 0.19
C GLU A 359 22.80 -26.45 1.50
N ASP A 360 23.62 -26.53 2.54
CA ASP A 360 23.32 -26.53 3.98
C ASP A 360 22.82 -25.18 4.54
N PHE A 361 21.99 -25.26 5.59
CA PHE A 361 21.46 -24.14 6.37
C PHE A 361 22.44 -23.74 7.47
N ASP A 362 22.81 -22.45 7.53
CA ASP A 362 23.34 -21.81 8.74
C ASP A 362 22.17 -21.14 9.48
N ASP A 363 21.82 -21.70 10.66
CA ASP A 363 20.86 -21.19 11.64
C ASP A 363 21.48 -20.06 12.46
N ASP A 364 20.88 -18.87 12.45
CA ASP A 364 21.25 -17.76 13.36
C ASP A 364 20.02 -16.84 13.66
N ASP A 365 18.93 -17.43 14.18
CA ASP A 365 17.70 -16.69 14.54
C ASP A 365 17.08 -17.13 15.89
N GLU A 366 17.89 -17.44 16.91
CA GLU A 366 17.40 -18.01 18.21
C GLU A 366 16.97 -17.00 19.31
N ASP A 367 17.06 -15.67 19.13
CA ASP A 367 17.03 -14.74 20.28
C ASP A 367 15.73 -13.95 20.56
N TYR A 368 14.62 -14.23 19.87
CA TYR A 368 13.36 -13.48 20.05
C TYR A 368 12.15 -14.34 20.41
N ILE A 369 11.37 -13.86 21.39
CA ILE A 369 10.05 -14.42 21.73
C ILE A 369 8.99 -13.61 20.96
N ILE A 370 8.11 -14.33 20.26
CA ILE A 370 7.00 -13.76 19.51
C ILE A 370 5.71 -14.01 20.30
N GLU A 371 5.07 -12.93 20.74
CA GLU A 371 3.77 -12.99 21.42
C GLU A 371 2.69 -12.26 20.61
N THR A 372 1.44 -12.67 20.81
CA THR A 372 0.26 -11.98 20.29
C THR A 372 -0.47 -11.34 21.45
N ASP A 373 -0.70 -10.03 21.37
CA ASP A 373 -1.46 -9.32 22.39
C ASP A 373 -2.97 -9.65 22.30
N LYS A 374 -3.73 -9.17 23.29
CA LYS A 374 -5.19 -9.38 23.35
C LYS A 374 -5.96 -8.70 22.19
N LEU A 375 -5.29 -7.84 21.43
CA LEU A 375 -5.83 -7.12 20.27
C LEU A 375 -5.42 -7.78 18.94
N GLY A 376 -4.59 -8.83 18.97
CA GLY A 376 -4.11 -9.56 17.80
C GLY A 376 -2.87 -8.97 17.14
N ASN A 377 -2.19 -8.01 17.77
CA ASN A 377 -0.92 -7.47 17.26
C ASN A 377 0.24 -8.41 17.63
N THR A 378 1.18 -8.58 16.70
CA THR A 378 2.42 -9.35 16.95
C THR A 378 3.45 -8.45 17.61
N ILE A 379 3.90 -8.80 18.82
CA ILE A 379 4.93 -8.09 19.58
C ILE A 379 6.21 -8.94 19.56
N ARG A 380 7.34 -8.32 19.23
CA ARG A 380 8.67 -8.94 19.32
C ARG A 380 9.36 -8.49 20.60
N ARG A 381 9.73 -9.44 21.46
CA ARG A 381 10.50 -9.14 22.68
C ARG A 381 11.80 -9.96 22.67
N LYS A 382 12.92 -9.29 22.92
CA LYS A 382 14.22 -9.94 23.08
C LYS A 382 14.21 -10.76 24.37
N ARG A 383 14.74 -12.00 24.36
CA ARG A 383 14.92 -12.76 25.61
C ARG A 383 15.77 -11.91 26.57
N VAL A 384 15.25 -11.67 27.77
CA VAL A 384 16.01 -11.04 28.85
C VAL A 384 16.39 -12.17 29.78
N ASP A 385 17.69 -12.46 29.91
CA ASP A 385 18.20 -13.41 30.89
C ASP A 385 17.88 -12.89 32.30
N THR A 386 16.93 -13.54 32.96
CA THR A 386 16.71 -13.34 34.40
C THR A 386 17.77 -14.13 35.15
N ASP A 387 18.87 -13.47 35.48
CA ASP A 387 19.84 -13.98 36.45
C ASP A 387 19.17 -14.16 37.82
N VAL A 388 19.15 -15.41 38.26
CA VAL A 388 18.75 -15.85 39.59
C VAL A 388 19.83 -15.37 40.57
N GLN A 389 19.57 -14.29 41.31
CA GLN A 389 20.34 -14.00 42.52
C GLN A 389 20.02 -15.08 43.57
N LYS A 390 20.92 -16.05 43.69
CA LYS A 390 21.03 -16.91 44.86
C LYS A 390 21.47 -16.04 46.04
N GLU A 391 20.62 -15.99 47.05
CA GLU A 391 21.01 -15.64 48.42
C GLU A 391 22.03 -16.67 48.91
N ASP A 392 23.23 -16.22 49.30
CA ASP A 392 24.14 -16.96 50.14
C ASP A 392 24.73 -16.03 51.21
N ASN A 393 24.35 -16.33 52.46
CA ASN A 393 24.96 -16.07 53.77
C ASN A 393 26.19 -15.15 53.85
N ILE A 394 26.12 -14.16 54.77
CA ILE A 394 26.90 -14.05 56.03
C ILE A 394 26.11 -13.22 57.04
#